data_AF-A0A8T5IFG4-F1
#
_entry.id   AF-A0A8T5IFG4-F1
#
_cell.length_a   1.000
_cell.length_b   1.000
_cell.length_c   1.000
_cell.angle_alpha   90.00
_cell.angle_beta   90.00
_cell.angle_gamma   90.00
#
_symmetry.space_group_name_H-M   'P 1'
#
loop_
_entity.id
_entity.type
_entity.pdbx_description
1 polymer ?
#
loop_
_entity_poly.entity_id
_entity_poly.type
_entity_poly.pdbx_seq_one_letter_code
_entity_poly.pdbx_strand_id
1 'polypeptide(L)'
;MPKPPLNIPKESLVDIETHISATIANGGHIRGLLAGFSDKPPWSEEWEVKAAVEALHVFGSRWTTEILAALYITGGKRFNRLKNLLTGISSRTLSDK
;
A
#
# COMPACT_ATOMS: atom_id res chain seq x y z
N MET A 1 -11.60 -0.02 -17.44
CA MET A 1 -12.00 -1.24 -16.71
C MET A 1 -11.72 -2.45 -17.59
N PRO A 2 -11.21 -3.57 -17.02
CA PRO A 2 -11.04 -4.81 -17.79
C PRO A 2 -12.39 -5.29 -18.34
N LYS A 3 -12.36 -5.86 -19.56
CA LYS A 3 -13.49 -6.52 -20.21
C LYS A 3 -13.14 -8.01 -20.36
N PRO A 4 -14.08 -8.95 -20.13
CA PRO A 4 -15.46 -8.76 -19.64
C PRO A 4 -15.50 -8.24 -18.18
N PRO A 5 -16.66 -7.74 -17.71
CA PRO A 5 -16.81 -7.34 -16.31
C PRO A 5 -16.55 -8.53 -15.40
N LEU A 6 -15.82 -8.29 -14.31
CA LEU A 6 -15.57 -9.28 -13.29
C LEU A 6 -16.86 -9.49 -12.48
N ASN A 7 -17.33 -10.73 -12.40
CA ASN A 7 -18.40 -11.12 -11.49
C ASN A 7 -17.77 -11.70 -10.22
N ILE A 8 -17.90 -11.00 -9.10
CA ILE A 8 -17.33 -11.43 -7.81
C ILE A 8 -18.46 -12.04 -6.98
N PRO A 9 -18.33 -13.30 -6.52
CA PRO A 9 -19.29 -13.91 -5.62
C PRO A 9 -19.48 -13.08 -4.35
N LYS A 10 -20.70 -13.08 -3.79
CA LYS A 10 -21.02 -12.30 -2.59
C LYS A 10 -20.11 -12.64 -1.40
N GLU A 11 -19.80 -13.92 -1.23
CA GLU A 11 -18.87 -14.38 -0.18
C GLU A 11 -17.46 -13.78 -0.34
N SER A 12 -16.95 -13.73 -1.57
CA SER A 12 -15.64 -13.14 -1.86
C SER A 12 -15.65 -11.62 -1.66
N LEU A 13 -16.76 -10.94 -1.95
CA LEU A 13 -16.91 -9.52 -1.63
C LEU A 13 -16.84 -9.26 -0.13
N VAL A 14 -17.55 -10.05 0.68
CA VAL A 14 -17.52 -9.95 2.15
C VAL A 14 -16.11 -10.18 2.69
N ASP A 15 -15.38 -11.15 2.14
CA ASP A 15 -14.00 -11.42 2.53
C ASP A 15 -13.06 -10.26 2.19
N ILE A 16 -13.19 -9.68 0.99
CA ILE A 16 -12.47 -8.47 0.57
C ILE A 16 -12.75 -7.32 1.53
N GLU A 17 -14.02 -7.04 1.84
CA GLU A 17 -14.42 -5.98 2.77
C GLU A 17 -13.82 -6.19 4.16
N THR A 18 -13.83 -7.43 4.65
CA THR A 18 -13.24 -7.79 5.96
C THR A 18 -11.74 -7.47 6.00
N HIS A 19 -11.00 -7.83 4.95
CA HIS A 19 -9.56 -7.57 4.87
C HIS A 19 -9.25 -6.07 4.70
N ILE A 20 -10.11 -5.32 4.00
CA ILE A 20 -10.02 -3.85 3.94
C ILE A 20 -10.18 -3.27 5.33
N SER A 21 -11.21 -3.68 6.09
CA SER A 21 -11.43 -3.21 7.46
C SER A 21 -10.24 -3.53 8.38
N ALA A 22 -9.67 -4.72 8.27
CA ALA A 22 -8.48 -5.10 9.04
C ALA A 22 -7.26 -4.22 8.70
N THR A 23 -7.06 -3.90 7.42
CA THR A 23 -5.98 -3.01 6.97
C THR A 23 -6.13 -1.60 7.57
N ILE A 24 -7.36 -1.06 7.58
CA ILE A 24 -7.66 0.24 8.20
C ILE A 24 -7.38 0.19 9.71
N ALA A 25 -7.81 -0.86 10.40
CA ALA A 25 -7.55 -1.03 11.83
C ALA A 25 -6.04 -1.09 12.14
N ASN A 26 -5.26 -1.81 11.33
CA ASN A 26 -3.81 -1.87 11.46
C ASN A 26 -3.15 -0.50 11.28
N GLY A 27 -3.58 0.27 10.27
CA GLY A 27 -3.11 1.65 10.07
C GLY A 27 -3.45 2.57 11.25
N GLY A 28 -4.66 2.44 11.81
CA GLY A 28 -5.08 3.15 13.02
C GLY A 28 -4.23 2.80 14.24
N HIS A 29 -3.87 1.52 14.41
CA HIS A 29 -3.00 1.06 15.49
C HIS A 29 -1.58 1.65 15.37
N ILE A 30 -0.99 1.64 14.16
CA ILE A 30 0.32 2.27 13.90
C ILE A 30 0.28 3.75 14.27
N ARG A 31 -0.75 4.47 13.83
CA ARG A 31 -0.93 5.89 14.20
C ARG A 31 -1.06 6.06 15.71
N GLY A 32 -1.85 5.24 16.38
CA GLY A 32 -2.02 5.30 17.84
C GLY A 32 -0.71 5.12 18.61
N LEU A 33 0.18 4.25 18.13
CA LEU A 33 1.51 4.09 18.70
C LEU A 33 2.37 5.37 18.53
N LEU A 34 2.33 5.98 17.35
CA LEU A 34 3.09 7.20 17.06
C LEU A 34 2.58 8.40 17.86
N ALA A 35 1.26 8.53 18.02
CA ALA A 35 0.63 9.56 18.85
C ALA A 35 1.10 9.54 20.31
N GLY A 36 1.51 8.37 20.83
CA GLY A 36 2.06 8.23 22.18
C GLY A 36 3.40 8.94 22.42
N PHE A 37 4.04 9.44 21.35
CA PHE A 37 5.28 10.24 21.39
C PHE A 37 5.04 11.74 21.23
N SER A 38 3.83 12.13 20.78
CA SER A 38 3.18 13.45 20.75
C SER A 38 3.89 14.59 21.47
N ASP A 39 3.82 14.46 22.79
CA ASP A 39 4.06 15.50 23.78
C ASP A 39 5.32 15.22 24.61
N LYS A 40 6.22 14.37 24.09
CA LYS A 40 7.44 13.96 24.78
C LYS A 40 8.65 14.53 24.05
N PRO A 41 9.36 15.53 24.62
CA PRO A 41 10.63 15.97 24.05
C PRO A 41 11.57 14.76 23.85
N PRO A 42 12.22 14.61 22.67
CA PRO A 42 12.37 15.59 21.58
C PRO A 42 11.29 15.55 20.49
N TRP A 43 10.28 14.69 20.61
CA TRP A 43 9.24 14.50 19.60
C TRP A 43 8.14 15.54 19.73
N SER A 44 7.77 16.14 18.60
CA SER A 44 6.68 17.10 18.46
C SER A 44 5.56 16.52 17.60
N GLU A 45 4.41 17.18 17.58
CA GLU A 45 3.30 16.87 16.65
C GLU A 45 3.78 16.84 15.18
N GLU A 46 4.65 17.77 14.78
CA GLU A 46 5.23 17.79 13.42
C GLU A 46 6.07 16.54 13.13
N TRP A 47 6.79 16.02 14.13
CA TRP A 47 7.52 14.77 14.01
C TRP A 47 6.57 13.59 13.84
N GLU A 48 5.50 13.52 14.63
CA GLU A 48 4.51 12.44 14.54
C GLU A 48 3.85 12.42 13.17
N VAL A 49 3.44 13.57 12.64
CA VAL A 49 2.85 13.65 11.30
C VAL A 49 3.81 13.08 10.26
N LYS A 50 5.10 13.44 10.30
CA LYS A 50 6.11 12.90 9.37
C LYS A 50 6.32 11.40 9.56
N ALA A 51 6.41 10.93 10.80
CA ALA A 51 6.59 9.51 11.10
C ALA A 51 5.39 8.68 10.63
N ALA A 52 4.17 9.19 10.79
CA ALA A 52 2.95 8.54 10.35
C ALA A 52 2.85 8.49 8.82
N VAL A 53 3.19 9.59 8.14
CA VAL A 53 3.26 9.63 6.67
C VAL A 53 4.25 8.60 6.15
N GLU A 54 5.45 8.53 6.74
CA GLU A 54 6.48 7.55 6.34
C GLU A 54 6.01 6.11 6.58
N ALA A 55 5.50 5.81 7.78
CA ALA A 55 5.03 4.48 8.15
C ALA A 55 3.87 3.98 7.28
N LEU A 56 2.97 4.89 6.87
CA LEU A 56 1.80 4.56 6.06
C LEU A 56 2.06 4.71 4.55
N HIS A 57 3.23 5.21 4.14
CA HIS A 57 3.57 5.45 2.74
C HIS A 57 3.44 4.19 1.88
N VAL A 58 3.78 3.03 2.45
CA VAL A 58 3.68 1.73 1.78
C VAL A 58 2.26 1.40 1.30
N PHE A 59 1.23 1.89 2.00
CA PHE A 59 -0.18 1.68 1.66
C PHE A 59 -0.72 2.71 0.65
N GLY A 60 -0.17 3.93 0.66
CA GLY A 60 -0.63 5.04 -0.19
C GLY A 60 0.11 5.16 -1.53
N SER A 61 1.29 4.55 -1.66
CA SER A 61 2.08 4.61 -2.89
C SER A 61 1.43 3.80 -4.00
N ARG A 62 0.94 4.49 -5.04
CA ARG A 62 0.40 3.89 -6.26
C ARG A 62 1.34 2.81 -6.82
N TRP A 63 2.62 3.13 -6.96
CA TRP A 63 3.57 2.21 -7.57
C TRP A 63 3.89 1.03 -6.66
N THR A 64 3.97 1.22 -5.35
CA THR A 64 4.11 0.11 -4.39
C THR A 64 2.94 -0.85 -4.52
N THR A 65 1.71 -0.34 -4.56
CA THR A 65 0.49 -1.15 -4.71
C THR A 65 0.45 -1.88 -6.05
N GLU A 66 0.72 -1.20 -7.17
CA GLU A 66 0.73 -1.83 -8.50
C GLU A 66 1.84 -2.89 -8.63
N ILE A 67 3.05 -2.62 -8.10
CA ILE A 67 4.17 -3.56 -8.11
C ILE A 67 3.85 -4.80 -7.27
N LEU A 68 3.37 -4.62 -6.03
CA LEU A 68 3.00 -5.73 -5.16
C LEU A 68 1.89 -6.57 -5.79
N ALA A 69 0.86 -5.95 -6.37
CA ALA A 69 -0.20 -6.67 -7.08
C ALA A 69 0.37 -7.51 -8.23
N ALA A 70 1.23 -6.93 -9.07
CA ALA A 70 1.85 -7.67 -10.18
C ALA A 70 2.69 -8.86 -9.70
N LEU A 71 3.44 -8.68 -8.60
CA LEU A 71 4.28 -9.74 -8.02
C LEU A 71 3.47 -10.82 -7.31
N TYR A 72 2.41 -10.47 -6.58
CA TYR A 72 1.56 -11.46 -5.92
C TYR A 72 0.75 -12.29 -6.92
N ILE A 73 0.29 -11.68 -8.01
CA ILE A 73 -0.45 -12.39 -9.05
C ILE A 73 0.48 -13.26 -9.90
N THR A 74 1.64 -12.74 -10.29
CA THR A 74 2.49 -13.41 -11.29
C THR A 74 3.71 -14.11 -10.70
N GLY A 75 3.98 -13.97 -9.40
CA GLY A 75 5.24 -14.35 -8.78
C GLY A 75 6.41 -13.42 -9.17
N GLY A 76 7.62 -13.76 -8.72
CA GLY A 76 8.84 -13.02 -9.08
C GLY A 76 9.02 -12.88 -10.59
N LYS A 77 9.31 -11.66 -11.07
CA LYS A 77 9.50 -11.35 -12.49
C LYS A 77 10.80 -10.58 -12.71
N ARG A 78 11.45 -10.83 -13.86
CA ARG A 78 12.58 -10.01 -14.32
C ARG A 78 12.11 -8.57 -14.59
N PHE A 79 13.00 -7.61 -14.38
CA PHE A 79 12.71 -6.17 -14.50
C PHE A 79 11.86 -5.78 -15.71
N ASN A 80 12.28 -6.13 -16.93
CA ASN A 80 11.54 -5.77 -18.15
C ASN A 80 10.16 -6.44 -18.24
N ARG A 81 10.01 -7.65 -17.69
CA ARG A 81 8.71 -8.33 -17.63
C ARG A 81 7.78 -7.64 -16.66
N LEU A 82 8.28 -7.23 -15.50
CA LEU A 82 7.52 -6.49 -14.50
C LEU A 82 7.11 -5.10 -15.03
N LYS A 83 8.04 -4.36 -15.64
CA LYS A 83 7.78 -3.05 -16.25
C LYS A 83 6.65 -3.09 -17.27
N ASN A 84 6.60 -4.13 -18.10
CA ASN A 84 5.56 -4.27 -19.12
C ASN A 84 4.16 -4.55 -18.56
N LEU A 85 4.06 -5.00 -17.30
CA LEU A 85 2.77 -5.17 -16.61
C LEU A 85 2.26 -3.87 -15.98
N LEU A 86 3.15 -2.89 -15.77
CA LEU A 86 2.90 -1.67 -15.01
C LEU A 86 2.76 -0.47 -15.96
N THR A 87 1.54 -0.25 -16.44
CA THR A 87 1.27 0.79 -17.45
C THR A 87 1.66 2.19 -16.94
N GLY A 88 2.60 2.83 -17.63
CA GLY A 88 3.03 4.20 -17.35
C GLY A 88 4.13 4.34 -16.31
N ILE A 89 4.66 3.25 -15.74
CA ILE A 89 5.81 3.34 -14.83
C ILE A 89 7.11 3.64 -15.61
N SER A 90 7.91 4.58 -15.10
CA SER A 90 9.23 4.85 -15.67
C SER A 90 10.26 3.82 -15.19
N SER A 91 11.32 3.57 -15.98
CA SER A 91 12.43 2.71 -15.51
C SER A 91 13.05 3.26 -14.23
N ARG A 92 13.21 4.59 -14.13
CA ARG A 92 13.75 5.26 -12.94
C ARG A 92 12.89 4.93 -11.72
N THR A 93 11.58 5.13 -11.82
CA THR A 93 10.62 4.88 -10.73
C THR A 93 10.58 3.41 -10.33
N LEU A 94 10.68 2.47 -11.28
CA LEU A 94 10.69 1.04 -10.97
C LEU A 94 12.02 0.57 -10.35
N SER A 95 13.13 1.26 -10.66
CA SER A 95 14.45 0.96 -10.09
C SER A 95 14.74 1.73 -8.80
N ASP A 96 13.99 2.82 -8.54
CA ASP A 96 14.14 3.62 -7.35
C ASP A 96 13.76 2.78 -6.13
N LYS A 97 14.65 2.78 -5.14
CA LYS A 97 14.40 2.24 -3.81
C LYS A 97 14.18 3.38 -2.85
#